data_AF-A0A534RWQ6-F1
#
_entry.id   AF-A0A534RWQ6-F1
#
_cell.length_a   1.000
_cell.length_b   1.000
_cell.length_c   1.000
_cell.angle_alpha   90.00
_cell.angle_beta   90.00
_cell.angle_gamma   90.00
#
_symmetry.space_group_name_H-M   'P 1'
#
loop_
_entity.id
_entity.type
_entity.pdbx_description
1 polymer ?
#
loop_
_entity_poly.entity_id
_entity_poly.type
_entity_poly.pdbx_seq_one_letter_code
_entity_poly.pdbx_strand_id
1 'polypeptide(L)'
;MRETSRETDLDLKSWQNVQDPFPLYARLRDHDPVHWSESLNAWVVTRFEDVVEIFNRPDTFSSDRFRKIDDRYASDRPAVRAVADVLGHWLVFRDPPDHDRLRSLL
;
A
#
# COMPACT_ATOMS: atom_id res chain seq x y z
N MET A 1 21.94 36.36 -1.04
CA MET A 1 21.26 35.20 -0.46
C MET A 1 20.32 34.65 -1.52
N ARG A 2 20.66 33.53 -2.16
CA ARG A 2 19.72 32.79 -3.00
C ARG A 2 19.14 31.71 -2.10
N GLU A 3 17.87 31.83 -1.79
CA GLU A 3 17.09 30.86 -1.05
C GLU A 3 16.89 29.67 -1.99
N THR A 4 17.78 28.69 -1.89
CA THR A 4 17.68 27.44 -2.62
C THR A 4 16.42 26.76 -2.10
N SER A 5 15.36 26.75 -2.89
CA SER A 5 14.15 25.95 -2.65
C SER A 5 14.60 24.55 -2.24
N ARG A 6 14.42 24.17 -0.97
CA ARG A 6 14.61 22.78 -0.57
C ARG A 6 13.58 21.98 -1.35
N GLU A 7 14.04 21.27 -2.37
CA GLU A 7 13.25 20.24 -3.03
C GLU A 7 12.75 19.30 -1.92
N THR A 8 11.43 19.21 -1.75
CA THR A 8 10.85 18.35 -0.72
C THR A 8 11.23 16.93 -1.08
N ASP A 9 11.94 16.26 -0.18
CA ASP A 9 12.23 14.85 -0.27
C ASP A 9 10.92 14.06 -0.43
N LEU A 10 10.74 13.44 -1.59
CA LEU A 10 9.54 12.65 -1.91
C LEU A 10 9.69 11.18 -1.52
N ASP A 11 10.82 10.77 -0.96
CA ASP A 11 10.99 9.39 -0.52
C ASP A 11 10.16 9.12 0.74
N LEU A 12 9.08 8.36 0.57
CA LEU A 12 8.19 7.91 1.65
C LEU A 12 8.89 7.04 2.69
N LYS A 13 10.07 6.50 2.39
CA LYS A 13 10.88 5.68 3.30
C LYS A 13 12.00 6.47 3.97
N SER A 14 12.19 7.75 3.63
CA SER A 14 13.22 8.55 4.29
C SER A 14 12.89 8.70 5.78
N TRP A 15 13.94 8.77 6.61
CA TRP A 15 13.75 8.85 8.05
C TRP A 15 12.87 10.04 8.45
N GLN A 16 13.07 11.18 7.80
CA GLN A 16 12.31 12.41 8.03
C GLN A 16 10.82 12.21 7.71
N ASN A 17 10.50 11.63 6.56
CA ASN A 17 9.13 11.43 6.12
C ASN A 17 8.42 10.31 6.91
N VAL A 18 9.16 9.35 7.47
CA VAL A 18 8.59 8.34 8.38
C VAL A 18 8.26 8.94 9.75
N GLN A 19 9.06 9.90 10.24
CA GLN A 19 8.81 10.56 11.53
C GLN A 19 7.71 11.61 11.45
N ASP A 20 7.63 12.36 10.35
CA ASP A 20 6.60 13.36 10.10
C ASP A 20 6.12 13.31 8.63
N PRO A 21 5.12 12.47 8.32
CA PRO A 21 4.69 12.25 6.94
C PRO A 21 3.73 13.33 6.42
N PHE A 22 3.11 14.12 7.30
CA PHE A 22 2.02 15.02 6.91
C PHE A 22 2.44 16.12 5.93
N PRO A 23 3.63 16.74 6.04
CA PRO A 23 4.12 17.69 5.05
C PRO A 23 4.26 17.07 3.64
N LEU A 24 4.81 15.85 3.57
CA LEU A 24 4.92 15.12 2.31
C LEU A 24 3.54 14.81 1.72
N TYR A 25 2.63 14.27 2.53
CA TYR A 25 1.28 13.96 2.06
C TYR A 25 0.50 15.20 1.61
N ALA A 26 0.70 16.35 2.27
CA ALA A 26 0.09 17.61 1.83
C ALA A 26 0.59 17.99 0.43
N ARG A 27 1.90 17.96 0.20
CA ARG A 27 2.49 18.22 -1.11
C ARG A 27 1.98 17.25 -2.18
N LEU A 28 1.92 15.95 -1.88
CA LEU A 28 1.41 14.96 -2.83
C LEU A 28 -0.06 15.19 -3.15
N ARG A 29 -0.92 15.46 -2.16
CA ARG A 29 -2.35 15.74 -2.41
C ARG A 29 -2.57 16.93 -3.36
N ASP A 30 -1.75 17.97 -3.21
CA ASP A 30 -1.89 19.22 -3.95
C ASP A 30 -1.32 19.13 -5.36
N HIS A 31 -0.24 18.37 -5.57
CA HIS A 31 0.53 18.40 -6.81
C HIS A 31 0.60 17.07 -7.57
N ASP A 32 0.56 15.93 -6.89
CA ASP A 32 0.68 14.59 -7.48
C ASP A 32 -0.07 13.55 -6.63
N PRO A 33 -1.42 13.57 -6.64
CA PRO A 33 -2.24 12.84 -5.68
C PRO A 33 -2.22 11.31 -5.86
N VAL A 34 -1.79 10.85 -7.05
CA VAL A 34 -1.59 9.44 -7.42
C VAL A 34 -0.12 9.30 -7.88
N HIS A 35 0.76 9.14 -6.90
CA HIS A 35 2.21 9.20 -7.09
C HIS A 35 2.81 7.81 -7.26
N TRP A 36 3.67 7.60 -8.25
CA TRP A 36 4.51 6.40 -8.31
C TRP A 36 5.72 6.54 -7.38
N SER A 37 5.77 5.73 -6.34
CA SER A 37 6.92 5.67 -5.43
C SER A 37 7.87 4.55 -5.84
N GLU A 38 9.06 4.93 -6.34
CA GLU A 38 10.14 3.99 -6.63
C GLU A 38 10.57 3.22 -5.37
N SER A 39 10.66 3.89 -4.23
CA SER A 39 11.11 3.27 -2.98
C SER A 39 10.12 2.23 -2.44
N LEU A 40 8.82 2.42 -2.65
CA LEU A 40 7.78 1.43 -2.34
C LEU A 40 7.50 0.46 -3.49
N ASN A 41 7.97 0.77 -4.71
CA ASN A 41 7.59 0.08 -5.94
C ASN A 41 6.07 -0.03 -6.09
N ALA A 42 5.35 1.05 -5.79
CA ALA A 42 3.90 1.07 -5.70
C ALA A 42 3.32 2.45 -6.03
N TRP A 43 2.06 2.45 -6.45
CA TRP A 43 1.23 3.66 -6.51
C TRP A 43 0.79 4.08 -5.12
N VAL A 44 0.87 5.38 -4.85
CA VAL A 44 0.54 6.00 -3.57
C VAL A 44 -0.58 6.99 -3.82
N VAL A 45 -1.73 6.73 -3.23
CA VAL A 45 -2.95 7.53 -3.37
C VAL A 45 -3.18 8.31 -2.09
N THR A 46 -3.32 9.63 -2.20
CA THR A 46 -3.27 10.52 -1.02
C THR A 46 -4.53 11.33 -0.77
N ARG A 47 -5.43 11.46 -1.76
CA ARG A 47 -6.73 12.12 -1.56
C ARG A 47 -7.72 11.19 -0.89
N PHE A 48 -8.49 11.75 0.03
CA PHE A 48 -9.46 10.98 0.80
C PHE A 48 -10.52 10.31 -0.09
N GLU A 49 -11.07 11.04 -1.06
CA GLU A 49 -12.08 10.53 -1.98
C GLU A 49 -11.59 9.31 -2.78
N ASP A 50 -10.37 9.40 -3.34
CA ASP A 50 -9.76 8.32 -4.12
C ASP A 50 -9.51 7.08 -3.25
N VAL A 51 -9.01 7.28 -2.03
CA VAL A 51 -8.76 6.18 -1.07
C VAL A 51 -10.07 5.47 -0.70
N VAL A 52 -11.13 6.23 -0.43
CA VAL A 52 -12.45 5.66 -0.12
C VAL A 52 -13.03 4.91 -1.32
N GLU A 53 -12.90 5.44 -2.54
CA GLU A 53 -13.33 4.74 -3.74
C GLU A 53 -12.61 3.40 -3.89
N ILE A 54 -11.28 3.39 -3.74
CA ILE A 54 -10.45 2.19 -3.82
C ILE A 54 -10.92 1.13 -2.82
N PHE A 55 -11.15 1.51 -1.57
CA PHE A 55 -11.59 0.57 -0.53
C PHE A 55 -12.97 -0.04 -0.81
N ASN A 56 -13.83 0.64 -1.57
CA ASN A 56 -15.16 0.14 -1.93
C ASN A 56 -15.16 -0.72 -3.21
N ARG A 57 -13.99 -0.99 -3.82
CA ARG A 57 -13.87 -1.73 -5.08
C ARG A 57 -12.93 -2.94 -4.96
N PRO A 58 -13.19 -3.90 -4.05
CA PRO A 58 -12.30 -5.05 -3.80
C PRO A 58 -12.09 -5.93 -5.04
N ASP A 59 -13.06 -5.98 -5.95
CA ASP A 59 -12.97 -6.73 -7.21
C ASP A 59 -11.87 -6.17 -8.14
N THR A 60 -11.57 -4.87 -8.01
CA THR A 60 -10.51 -4.17 -8.76
C THR A 60 -9.23 -4.04 -7.92
N PHE A 61 -9.37 -3.67 -6.65
CA PHE A 61 -8.28 -3.42 -5.71
C PHE A 61 -8.30 -4.47 -4.59
N SER A 62 -7.79 -5.64 -4.93
CA SER A 62 -7.71 -6.80 -4.04
C SER A 62 -6.81 -6.54 -2.82
N SER A 63 -7.28 -6.99 -1.65
CA SER A 63 -6.47 -7.06 -0.42
C SER A 63 -5.67 -8.37 -0.32
N ASP A 64 -5.99 -9.37 -1.14
CA ASP A 64 -5.28 -10.64 -1.22
C ASP A 64 -3.94 -10.51 -1.94
N ARG A 65 -2.87 -10.42 -1.14
CA ARG A 65 -1.48 -10.33 -1.60
C ARG A 65 -0.77 -11.68 -1.66
N PHE A 66 -1.44 -12.78 -1.27
CA PHE A 66 -0.80 -14.07 -1.01
C PHE A 66 -1.33 -15.22 -1.87
N ARG A 67 -2.61 -15.28 -2.26
CA ARG A 67 -3.08 -16.28 -3.24
C ARG A 67 -2.69 -15.91 -4.66
N LYS A 68 -2.73 -14.61 -4.95
CA LYS A 68 -2.07 -14.05 -6.12
C LYS A 68 -0.65 -13.72 -5.68
N ILE A 69 0.19 -14.75 -5.53
CA ILE A 69 1.63 -14.52 -5.46
C ILE A 69 1.99 -13.91 -6.82
N ASP A 70 1.92 -12.58 -6.89
CA ASP A 70 2.50 -11.79 -7.96
C ASP A 70 3.98 -12.20 -8.04
N ASP A 71 4.57 -12.19 -9.24
CA ASP A 71 5.99 -12.53 -9.46
C ASP A 71 6.92 -11.74 -8.52
N ARG A 72 6.44 -10.60 -7.99
CA ARG A 72 7.07 -9.81 -6.92
C ARG A 72 7.32 -10.56 -5.60
N TYR A 73 6.50 -11.54 -5.25
CA TYR A 73 6.61 -12.36 -4.04
C TYR A 73 6.88 -13.83 -4.33
N ALA A 74 6.82 -14.23 -5.60
CA ALA A 74 7.21 -15.56 -6.04
C ALA A 74 8.65 -15.81 -5.62
N SER A 75 8.81 -16.75 -4.69
CA SER A 75 10.10 -17.08 -4.12
C SER A 75 10.26 -18.59 -4.12
N ASP A 76 11.38 -19.04 -4.69
CA ASP A 76 11.77 -20.44 -4.68
C ASP A 76 12.19 -20.93 -3.28
N ARG A 77 12.33 -20.00 -2.32
CA ARG A 77 12.65 -20.33 -0.93
C ARG A 77 11.44 -20.93 -0.21
N PRO A 78 11.55 -22.17 0.30
CA PRO A 78 10.44 -22.85 1.01
C PRO A 78 9.90 -22.08 2.21
N ALA A 79 10.77 -21.41 2.96
CA ALA A 79 10.36 -20.63 4.13
C ALA A 79 9.42 -19.47 3.76
N VAL A 80 9.66 -18.81 2.62
CA VAL A 80 8.79 -17.70 2.16
C VAL A 80 7.41 -18.22 1.76
N ARG A 81 7.36 -19.38 1.07
CA ARG A 81 6.09 -20.04 0.73
C ARG A 81 5.29 -20.41 1.97
N ALA A 82 5.94 -21.00 2.97
CA ALA A 82 5.26 -21.37 4.22
C ALA A 82 4.66 -20.14 4.96
N VAL A 83 5.36 -19.01 4.97
CA VAL A 83 4.84 -17.75 5.54
C VAL A 83 3.66 -17.23 4.71
N ALA A 84 3.77 -17.23 3.38
CA ALA A 84 2.69 -16.79 2.50
C ALA A 84 1.42 -17.64 2.66
N ASP A 85 1.57 -18.97 2.79
CA ASP A 85 0.45 -19.89 3.03
C ASP A 85 -0.28 -19.53 4.33
N VAL A 86 0.46 -19.32 5.43
CA VAL A 86 -0.13 -18.95 6.73
C VAL A 86 -0.82 -17.59 6.65
N LEU A 87 -0.15 -16.56 6.13
CA LEU A 87 -0.69 -15.20 6.07
C LEU A 87 -1.87 -15.09 5.11
N GLY A 88 -1.88 -15.88 4.02
CA GLY A 88 -2.98 -15.92 3.06
C GLY A 88 -4.31 -16.40 3.64
N HIS A 89 -4.31 -16.99 4.85
CA HIS A 89 -5.52 -17.38 5.57
C HIS A 89 -6.02 -16.32 6.57
N TRP A 90 -5.29 -15.23 6.79
CA TRP A 90 -5.69 -14.19 7.73
C TRP A 90 -6.75 -13.28 7.13
N LEU A 91 -7.78 -12.92 7.91
CA LEU A 91 -8.94 -12.12 7.47
C LEU A 91 -8.53 -10.86 6.69
N VAL A 92 -7.53 -10.12 7.16
CA VAL A 92 -7.06 -8.85 6.56
C VAL A 92 -6.53 -8.99 5.13
N PHE A 93 -6.18 -10.21 4.69
CA PHE A 93 -5.69 -10.51 3.36
C PHE A 93 -6.68 -11.35 2.53
N ARG A 94 -7.97 -11.35 2.91
CA ARG A 94 -9.03 -12.00 2.14
C ARG A 94 -9.87 -10.95 1.44
N ASP A 95 -10.29 -11.26 0.23
CA ASP A 95 -11.36 -10.54 -0.45
C ASP A 95 -12.71 -11.25 -0.20
N PRO A 96 -13.84 -10.57 -0.46
CA PRO A 96 -15.13 -11.24 -0.60
C PRO A 96 -15.08 -12.41 -1.60
N PRO A 97 -15.89 -13.47 -1.39
CA PRO A 97 -16.85 -13.66 -0.30
C PRO A 97 -16.24 -14.18 1.01
N ASP A 98 -14.97 -14.62 0.98
CA ASP A 98 -14.33 -15.24 2.15
C ASP A 98 -14.12 -14.26 3.30
N HIS A 99 -13.75 -13.01 2.99
CA HIS A 99 -13.65 -11.94 3.98
C HIS A 99 -14.96 -11.76 4.76
N ASP A 100 -16.08 -11.64 4.05
CA ASP A 100 -17.38 -11.35 4.67
C ASP A 100 -17.86 -12.54 5.51
N ARG A 101 -17.65 -13.76 5.00
CA ARG A 101 -17.92 -14.99 5.74
C ARG A 101 -17.11 -15.05 7.03
N LEU A 102 -15.79 -14.85 6.97
CA LEU A 102 -14.91 -14.92 8.13
C LEU A 102 -15.20 -13.81 9.14
N ARG A 103 -15.46 -12.58 8.66
CA ARG A 103 -15.81 -11.44 9.51
C ARG A 103 -17.12 -11.66 10.26
N SER A 104 -18.09 -12.36 9.66
CA SER A 104 -19.38 -12.67 10.30
C SER A 104 -19.30 -13.67 11.47
N LEU A 105 -18.17 -14.35 11.62
CA LEU A 105 -17.93 -15.34 12.68
C LEU A 105 -17.22 -14.75 13.92
N LEU A 106 -16.81 -13.48 13.85
CA LEU A 106 -16.18 -12.73 14.94
C LEU A 106 -17.22 -11.85 15.63
#